data_AF-A0A9J6CXI0-F1
#
_entry.id   AF-A0A9J6CXI0-F1
#
_cell.length_a   1.000
_cell.length_b   1.000
_cell.length_c   1.000
_cell.angle_alpha   90.00
_cell.angle_beta   90.00
_cell.angle_gamma   90.00
#
_symmetry.space_group_name_H-M   'P 1'
#
loop_
_entity.id
_entity.type
_entity.pdbx_description
1 polymer ?
#
loop_
_entity_poly.entity_id
_entity_poly.type
_entity_poly.pdbx_seq_one_letter_code
_entity_poly.pdbx_strand_id
1 'polypeptide(L)'
;MYQNVNRLLQSAFDTCLKTTAFQGFSIHHPTNSVSVWVRSLADVDRLTHLQTLPVTADCTVQVQAYLSSGSDLRRYVVSGVDPGESPEGIITALTCSTHKIVTARYMGRGRTCLVTLQGPRTPPSRITYYGCILKFHVYKPGVVHCYRCFRTGHMRDSCPQPADTSMESVETRTYKCGLCQTDDHEITSKDCPVKQKALKARRQRKRRQRSVTQEERDADIPTSNRFELLSPSEEDTPALVEPENACYEVPTYSDAVKRGKKTCSAACEYA
;
A
#
# COMPACT_ATOMS: atom_id res chain seq x y z
N MET A 1 -19.87 -24.59 -4.84
CA MET A 1 -20.14 -23.14 -4.71
C MET A 1 -19.13 -22.24 -5.44
N TYR A 2 -17.82 -22.53 -5.46
CA TYR A 2 -16.85 -21.82 -6.35
C TYR A 2 -17.22 -21.86 -7.83
N GLN A 3 -17.84 -22.97 -8.28
CA GLN A 3 -18.39 -23.10 -9.62
C GLN A 3 -19.53 -22.08 -9.90
N ASN A 4 -20.29 -21.65 -8.88
CA ASN A 4 -21.39 -20.71 -9.07
C ASN A 4 -20.89 -19.27 -9.22
N VAL A 5 -19.91 -18.85 -8.42
CA VAL A 5 -19.28 -17.52 -8.57
C VAL A 5 -18.54 -17.42 -9.90
N ASN A 6 -17.82 -18.48 -10.29
CA ASN A 6 -17.17 -18.51 -11.61
C ASN A 6 -18.19 -18.48 -12.75
N ARG A 7 -19.31 -19.21 -12.65
CA ARG A 7 -20.38 -19.15 -13.66
C ARG A 7 -21.07 -17.79 -13.70
N LEU A 8 -21.30 -17.15 -12.56
CA LEU A 8 -21.93 -15.83 -12.49
C LEU A 8 -21.01 -14.75 -13.07
N LEU A 9 -19.72 -14.78 -12.73
CA LEU A 9 -18.74 -13.86 -13.33
C LEU A 9 -18.54 -14.15 -14.81
N GLN A 10 -18.48 -15.42 -15.22
CA GLN A 10 -18.42 -15.78 -16.63
C GLN A 10 -19.66 -15.25 -17.38
N SER A 11 -20.87 -15.46 -16.85
CA SER A 11 -22.11 -14.93 -17.40
C SER A 11 -22.13 -13.40 -17.45
N ALA A 12 -21.63 -12.74 -16.41
CA ALA A 12 -21.51 -11.28 -16.36
C ALA A 12 -20.55 -10.76 -17.43
N PHE A 13 -19.38 -11.39 -17.57
CA PHE A 13 -18.40 -11.05 -18.60
C PHE A 13 -18.92 -11.37 -19.99
N ASP A 14 -19.57 -12.51 -20.20
CA ASP A 14 -20.17 -12.88 -21.49
C ASP A 14 -21.27 -11.89 -21.90
N THR A 15 -22.08 -11.43 -20.94
CA THR A 15 -23.13 -10.41 -21.15
C THR A 15 -22.53 -9.03 -21.46
N CYS A 16 -21.49 -8.62 -20.73
CA CYS A 16 -20.84 -7.32 -20.92
C CYS A 16 -19.96 -7.26 -22.17
N LEU A 17 -19.28 -8.35 -22.48
CA LEU A 17 -18.32 -8.40 -23.57
C LEU A 17 -19.03 -8.67 -24.89
N LYS A 18 -20.07 -9.53 -24.93
CA LYS A 18 -20.68 -10.03 -26.17
C LYS A 18 -19.64 -10.47 -27.22
N THR A 19 -18.41 -10.81 -26.80
CA THR A 19 -17.28 -11.02 -27.69
C THR A 19 -16.60 -12.35 -27.42
N THR A 20 -16.28 -13.04 -28.51
CA THR A 20 -15.53 -14.31 -28.59
C THR A 20 -14.05 -14.18 -28.20
N ALA A 21 -13.61 -13.00 -27.74
CA ALA A 21 -12.22 -12.67 -27.45
C ALA A 21 -11.81 -12.86 -25.97
N PHE A 22 -12.74 -13.25 -25.11
CA PHE A 22 -12.45 -13.59 -23.71
C PHE A 22 -11.61 -14.87 -23.63
N GLN A 23 -10.44 -14.79 -22.99
CA GLN A 23 -9.54 -15.94 -22.86
C GLN A 23 -9.65 -16.63 -21.49
N GLY A 24 -9.98 -15.88 -20.45
CA GLY A 24 -10.14 -16.40 -19.10
C GLY A 24 -10.06 -15.32 -18.04
N PHE A 25 -10.19 -15.73 -16.78
CA PHE A 25 -10.08 -14.83 -15.63
C PHE A 25 -9.54 -15.55 -14.40
N SER A 26 -9.04 -14.79 -13.44
CA SER A 26 -8.61 -15.27 -12.13
C SER A 26 -9.15 -14.37 -11.02
N ILE A 27 -9.75 -14.98 -10.00
CA ILE A 27 -10.27 -14.27 -8.83
C ILE A 27 -9.20 -14.26 -7.75
N HIS A 28 -8.84 -13.07 -7.29
CA HIS A 28 -7.99 -12.87 -6.14
C HIS A 28 -8.86 -12.53 -4.92
N HIS A 29 -9.37 -13.56 -4.24
CA HIS A 29 -10.22 -13.41 -3.04
C HIS A 29 -9.65 -12.46 -1.97
N PRO A 30 -8.33 -12.46 -1.67
CA PRO A 30 -7.78 -11.58 -0.63
C PRO A 30 -7.86 -10.08 -0.96
N THR A 31 -7.83 -9.72 -2.24
CA THR A 31 -7.83 -8.32 -2.70
C THR A 31 -9.16 -7.89 -3.28
N ASN A 32 -10.15 -8.80 -3.31
CA ASN A 32 -11.43 -8.65 -4.01
C ASN A 32 -11.24 -8.07 -5.42
N SER A 33 -10.32 -8.67 -6.18
CA SER A 33 -9.97 -8.22 -7.53
C SER A 33 -10.03 -9.40 -8.48
N VAL A 34 -10.53 -9.15 -9.69
CA VAL A 34 -10.57 -10.14 -10.78
C VAL A 34 -9.59 -9.69 -11.85
N SER A 35 -8.69 -10.58 -12.24
CA SER A 35 -7.82 -10.39 -13.41
C SER A 35 -8.51 -11.04 -14.60
N VAL A 36 -8.64 -10.32 -15.71
CA VAL A 36 -9.27 -10.81 -16.94
C VAL A 36 -8.25 -10.79 -18.07
N TRP A 37 -8.19 -11.88 -18.83
CA TRP A 37 -7.34 -12.00 -20.02
C TRP A 37 -8.19 -11.94 -21.29
N VAL A 38 -7.76 -11.11 -22.22
CA VAL A 38 -8.50 -10.77 -23.43
C VAL A 38 -7.56 -10.81 -24.61
N ARG A 39 -8.02 -11.37 -25.74
CA ARG A 39 -7.21 -11.50 -26.97
C ARG A 39 -7.28 -10.28 -27.90
N SER A 40 -8.31 -9.45 -27.74
CA SER A 40 -8.57 -8.28 -28.58
C SER A 40 -8.21 -6.99 -27.85
N LEU A 41 -7.40 -6.14 -28.48
CA LEU A 41 -7.07 -4.81 -27.94
C LEU A 41 -8.31 -3.89 -27.86
N ALA A 42 -9.26 -4.02 -28.79
CA ALA A 42 -10.50 -3.23 -28.74
C ALA A 42 -11.36 -3.55 -27.51
N ASP A 43 -11.34 -4.81 -27.06
CA ASP A 43 -12.05 -5.23 -25.85
C ASP A 43 -11.30 -4.84 -24.56
N VAL A 44 -9.97 -4.68 -24.62
CA VAL A 44 -9.19 -4.13 -23.51
C VAL A 44 -9.65 -2.70 -23.20
N ASP A 45 -9.78 -1.86 -24.23
CA ASP A 45 -10.25 -0.47 -24.05
C ASP A 45 -11.69 -0.42 -23.54
N ARG A 46 -12.59 -1.30 -24.02
CA ARG A 46 -13.96 -1.37 -23.50
C ARG A 46 -13.99 -1.77 -22.02
N LEU A 47 -13.15 -2.72 -21.61
CA LEU A 47 -13.10 -3.19 -20.23
C LEU A 47 -12.42 -2.21 -19.28
N THR A 48 -11.40 -1.47 -19.71
CA THR A 48 -10.73 -0.49 -18.85
C THR A 48 -11.66 0.67 -18.46
N HIS A 49 -12.65 0.98 -19.30
CA HIS A 49 -13.66 1.99 -19.00
C HIS A 49 -14.89 1.45 -18.26
N LEU A 50 -14.90 0.16 -17.89
CA LEU A 50 -16.02 -0.47 -17.22
C LEU A 50 -16.09 -0.03 -15.75
N GLN A 51 -17.16 0.68 -15.38
CA GLN A 51 -17.41 1.19 -14.03
C GLN A 51 -18.38 0.30 -13.23
N THR A 52 -19.24 -0.45 -13.91
CA THR A 52 -20.25 -1.30 -13.26
C THR A 52 -20.29 -2.67 -13.88
N LEU A 53 -20.28 -3.71 -13.05
CA LEU A 53 -20.41 -5.09 -13.47
C LEU A 53 -21.77 -5.65 -13.00
N PRO A 54 -22.70 -6.00 -13.93
CA PRO A 54 -23.92 -6.71 -13.58
C PRO A 54 -23.60 -8.17 -13.24
N VAL A 55 -23.82 -8.57 -11.98
CA VAL A 55 -23.52 -9.93 -11.50
C VAL A 55 -24.75 -10.83 -11.62
N THR A 56 -25.95 -10.28 -11.40
CA THR A 56 -27.25 -10.92 -11.61
C THR A 56 -28.25 -9.88 -12.13
N ALA A 57 -29.45 -10.31 -12.55
CA ALA A 57 -30.49 -9.41 -13.08
C ALA A 57 -30.77 -8.20 -12.18
N ASP A 58 -30.67 -8.37 -10.87
CA ASP A 58 -31.00 -7.35 -9.87
C ASP A 58 -29.77 -6.82 -9.10
N CYS A 59 -28.54 -7.20 -9.47
CA CYS A 59 -27.34 -6.82 -8.72
C CYS A 59 -26.23 -6.30 -9.63
N THR A 60 -25.88 -5.02 -9.44
CA THR A 60 -24.76 -4.37 -10.10
C THR A 60 -23.70 -3.98 -9.07
N VAL A 61 -22.44 -4.26 -9.40
CA VAL A 61 -21.30 -3.97 -8.52
C VAL A 61 -20.45 -2.87 -9.16
N GLN A 62 -20.14 -1.83 -8.39
CA GLN A 62 -19.18 -0.81 -8.80
C GLN A 62 -17.78 -1.42 -8.87
N VAL A 63 -17.12 -1.28 -10.00
CA VAL A 63 -15.80 -1.84 -10.28
C VAL A 63 -14.89 -0.77 -10.86
N GLN A 64 -13.60 -0.89 -10.56
CA GLN A 64 -12.57 -0.06 -11.16
C GLN A 64 -11.64 -0.96 -11.96
N ALA A 65 -11.81 -0.96 -13.27
CA ALA A 65 -10.95 -1.71 -14.18
C ALA A 65 -9.67 -0.92 -14.48
N TYR A 66 -8.57 -1.65 -14.65
CA TYR A 66 -7.31 -1.08 -15.10
C TYR A 66 -6.54 -2.13 -15.88
N LEU A 67 -5.73 -1.68 -16.85
CA LEU A 67 -4.89 -2.58 -17.62
C LEU A 67 -3.78 -3.12 -16.73
N SER A 68 -3.79 -4.43 -16.51
CA SER A 68 -2.70 -5.12 -15.84
C SER A 68 -1.69 -5.62 -16.85
N SER A 69 -0.80 -4.72 -17.30
CA SER A 69 0.41 -5.13 -18.04
C SER A 69 1.23 -6.04 -17.14
N GLY A 70 1.34 -7.31 -17.55
CA GLY A 70 1.99 -8.36 -16.77
C GLY A 70 3.42 -7.95 -16.39
N SER A 71 3.67 -7.86 -15.08
CA SER A 71 4.96 -7.66 -14.38
C SER A 71 5.30 -6.29 -13.79
N ASP A 72 4.70 -5.18 -14.25
CA ASP A 72 5.11 -3.83 -13.80
C ASP A 72 4.17 -3.16 -12.80
N LEU A 73 3.06 -3.82 -12.44
CA LEU A 73 2.13 -3.30 -11.45
C LEU A 73 2.50 -3.75 -10.04
N ARG A 74 2.68 -2.76 -9.16
CA ARG A 74 2.98 -2.99 -7.75
C ARG A 74 2.09 -2.15 -6.87
N ARG A 75 1.62 -2.79 -5.80
CA ARG A 75 0.76 -2.13 -4.81
C ARG A 75 1.61 -1.68 -3.64
N TYR A 76 1.37 -0.44 -3.21
CA TYR A 76 2.00 0.17 -2.05
C TYR A 76 0.92 0.68 -1.11
N VAL A 77 1.18 0.57 0.18
CA VAL A 77 0.38 1.24 1.21
C VAL A 77 1.05 2.55 1.50
N VAL A 78 0.33 3.65 1.30
CA VAL A 78 0.78 5.01 1.56
C VAL A 78 0.00 5.54 2.75
N SER A 79 0.70 6.15 3.71
CA SER A 79 0.11 6.71 4.93
C SER A 79 0.21 8.23 4.93
N GLY A 80 -0.78 8.90 5.52
CA GLY A 80 -0.84 10.36 5.60
C GLY A 80 -1.65 11.03 4.51
N VAL A 81 -2.60 10.30 3.89
CA VAL A 81 -3.61 10.90 2.99
C VAL A 81 -4.77 11.39 3.83
N ASP A 82 -5.25 12.60 3.55
CA ASP A 82 -6.36 13.20 4.30
C ASP A 82 -7.62 12.35 4.13
N PRO A 83 -8.40 12.09 5.19
CA PRO A 83 -9.58 11.24 5.08
C PRO A 83 -10.72 11.99 4.39
N GLY A 84 -11.42 11.34 3.46
CA GLY A 84 -12.64 11.86 2.86
C GLY A 84 -12.49 12.46 1.45
N GLU A 85 -11.32 12.34 0.82
CA GLU A 85 -11.20 12.67 -0.61
C GLU A 85 -11.84 11.60 -1.50
N SER A 86 -12.24 11.96 -2.71
CA SER A 86 -12.62 10.96 -3.70
C SER A 86 -11.38 10.18 -4.16
N PRO A 87 -11.52 8.91 -4.59
CA PRO A 87 -10.41 8.14 -5.16
C PRO A 87 -9.70 8.88 -6.30
N GLU A 88 -10.46 9.60 -7.12
CA GLU A 88 -9.96 10.44 -8.22
C GLU A 88 -9.13 11.61 -7.69
N GLY A 89 -9.61 12.32 -6.65
CA GLY A 89 -8.89 13.41 -6.01
C GLY A 89 -7.54 12.96 -5.46
N ILE A 90 -7.50 11.77 -4.83
CA ILE A 90 -6.25 11.17 -4.34
C ILE A 90 -5.28 10.90 -5.49
N ILE A 91 -5.76 10.36 -6.61
CA ILE A 91 -4.91 10.08 -7.78
C ILE A 91 -4.33 11.38 -8.34
N THR A 92 -5.13 12.45 -8.43
CA THR A 92 -4.68 13.75 -8.93
C THR A 92 -3.69 14.43 -7.98
N ALA A 93 -3.89 14.30 -6.67
CA ALA A 93 -3.03 14.91 -5.65
C ALA A 93 -1.72 14.14 -5.44
N LEU A 94 -1.71 12.82 -5.69
CA LEU A 94 -0.53 11.99 -5.60
C LEU A 94 0.38 12.17 -6.80
N THR A 95 1.67 12.28 -6.53
CA THR A 95 2.72 12.38 -7.55
C THR A 95 3.87 11.43 -7.22
N CYS A 96 4.44 10.83 -8.27
CA CYS A 96 5.62 9.97 -8.17
C CYS A 96 6.48 10.19 -9.41
N SER A 97 7.76 10.46 -9.23
CA SER A 97 8.68 10.76 -10.34
C SER A 97 9.12 9.52 -11.11
N THR A 98 9.20 8.36 -10.46
CA THR A 98 9.75 7.15 -11.06
C THR A 98 8.70 6.17 -11.56
N HIS A 99 7.45 6.31 -11.13
CA HIS A 99 6.36 5.39 -11.46
C HIS A 99 5.09 6.17 -11.80
N LYS A 100 4.29 5.61 -12.71
CA LYS A 100 2.95 6.12 -13.02
C LYS A 100 1.95 5.59 -11.99
N ILE A 101 1.15 6.47 -11.40
CA ILE A 101 0.04 6.07 -10.53
C ILE A 101 -1.13 5.62 -11.40
N VAL A 102 -1.62 4.40 -11.18
CA VAL A 102 -2.72 3.81 -11.94
C VAL A 102 -4.03 3.89 -11.17
N THR A 103 -4.01 3.47 -9.90
CA THR A 103 -5.19 3.52 -9.03
C THR A 103 -4.77 3.90 -7.60
N ALA A 104 -5.66 4.60 -6.90
CA ALA A 104 -5.53 4.84 -5.47
C ALA A 104 -6.90 4.68 -4.81
N ARG A 105 -6.95 4.01 -3.65
CA ARG A 105 -8.18 3.85 -2.86
C ARG A 105 -7.85 3.81 -1.37
N TYR A 106 -8.76 4.28 -0.52
CA TYR A 106 -8.57 4.12 0.93
C TYR A 106 -8.57 2.66 1.37
N MET A 107 -7.80 2.40 2.43
CA MET A 107 -7.83 1.16 3.17
C MET A 107 -8.59 1.37 4.48
N GLY A 108 -9.92 1.18 4.43
CA GLY A 108 -10.79 1.36 5.58
C GLY A 108 -11.06 2.84 5.89
N ARG A 109 -11.23 3.18 7.17
CA ARG A 109 -11.58 4.53 7.65
C ARG A 109 -10.36 5.39 8.03
N GLY A 110 -9.14 4.92 7.74
CA GLY A 110 -7.91 5.57 8.17
C GLY A 110 -7.32 6.54 7.15
N ARG A 111 -6.18 7.14 7.49
CA ARG A 111 -5.35 7.99 6.61
C ARG A 111 -4.42 7.17 5.71
N THR A 112 -4.84 5.97 5.34
CA THR A 112 -4.04 5.01 4.59
C THR A 112 -4.72 4.69 3.28
N CYS A 113 -3.96 4.75 2.19
CA CYS A 113 -4.44 4.38 0.88
C CYS A 113 -3.58 3.27 0.27
N LEU A 114 -4.24 2.41 -0.52
CA LEU A 114 -3.61 1.43 -1.37
C LEU A 114 -3.44 2.06 -2.75
N VAL A 115 -2.19 2.22 -3.16
CA VAL A 115 -1.82 2.81 -4.44
C VAL A 115 -1.22 1.73 -5.34
N THR A 116 -1.73 1.62 -6.55
CA THR A 116 -1.15 0.76 -7.59
C THR A 116 -0.29 1.63 -8.50
N LEU A 117 1.01 1.32 -8.52
CA LEU A 117 2.00 1.98 -9.35
C LEU A 117 2.39 1.08 -10.52
N GLN A 118 2.54 1.67 -11.70
CA GLN A 118 3.12 1.06 -12.89
C GLN A 118 4.51 1.64 -13.11
N GLY A 119 5.51 0.78 -13.22
CA GLY A 119 6.87 1.21 -13.48
C GLY A 119 7.90 0.11 -13.25
N PRO A 120 9.18 0.48 -13.18
CA PRO A 120 10.27 -0.49 -13.09
C PRO A 120 10.18 -1.38 -11.84
N ARG A 121 10.92 -2.49 -11.87
CA ARG A 121 11.06 -3.45 -10.76
C ARG A 121 11.65 -2.82 -9.48
N THR A 122 12.19 -1.62 -9.54
CA THR A 122 12.74 -0.90 -8.39
C THR A 122 11.62 -0.27 -7.55
N PRO A 123 11.77 -0.14 -6.22
CA PRO A 123 10.80 0.60 -5.43
C PRO A 123 10.81 2.10 -5.84
N PRO A 124 9.67 2.80 -5.73
CA PRO A 124 9.63 4.23 -5.97
C PRO A 124 10.54 4.95 -4.99
N SER A 125 11.20 6.02 -5.44
CA SER A 125 12.12 6.78 -4.58
C SER A 125 11.34 7.62 -3.58
N ARG A 126 10.28 8.30 -4.04
CA ARG A 126 9.42 9.17 -3.24
C ARG A 126 8.00 9.16 -3.80
N ILE A 127 7.02 9.25 -2.91
CA ILE A 127 5.62 9.48 -3.23
C ILE A 127 5.21 10.75 -2.50
N THR A 128 4.67 11.71 -3.24
CA THR A 128 4.25 13.01 -2.72
C THR A 128 2.74 13.19 -2.83
N TYR A 129 2.16 13.89 -1.87
CA TYR A 129 0.74 14.22 -1.81
C TYR A 129 0.61 15.70 -1.47
N TYR A 130 0.02 16.50 -2.36
CA TYR A 130 0.06 17.98 -2.29
C TYR A 130 1.46 18.56 -2.01
N GLY A 131 2.51 17.90 -2.53
CA GLY A 131 3.91 18.28 -2.33
C GLY A 131 4.56 17.75 -1.05
N CYS A 132 3.81 17.15 -0.13
CA CYS A 132 4.35 16.52 1.07
C CYS A 132 4.85 15.09 0.80
N ILE A 133 6.05 14.74 1.27
CA ILE A 133 6.60 13.38 1.13
C ILE A 133 5.89 12.44 2.11
N LEU A 134 5.28 11.39 1.58
CA LEU A 134 4.54 10.42 2.38
C LEU A 134 5.36 9.17 2.71
N LYS A 135 5.05 8.56 3.86
CA LYS A 135 5.58 7.24 4.24
C LYS A 135 4.84 6.16 3.44
N PHE A 136 5.57 5.28 2.76
CA PHE A 136 4.99 4.18 2.01
C PHE A 136 5.76 2.86 2.21
N HIS A 137 5.08 1.74 1.98
CA HIS A 137 5.69 0.42 1.98
C HIS A 137 4.99 -0.51 0.99
N VAL A 138 5.70 -1.54 0.51
CA VAL A 138 5.15 -2.53 -0.40
C VAL A 138 3.95 -3.22 0.27
N TYR A 139 2.81 -3.23 -0.42
CA TYR A 139 1.62 -3.94 0.05
C TYR A 139 1.89 -5.43 0.08
N LYS A 140 1.75 -6.02 1.27
CA LYS A 140 1.79 -7.46 1.47
C LYS A 140 0.37 -7.89 1.83
N PRO A 141 -0.33 -8.63 0.95
CA PRO A 141 -1.66 -9.13 1.28
C PRO A 141 -1.55 -9.96 2.56
N GLY A 142 -2.36 -9.60 3.55
CA GLY A 142 -2.49 -10.38 4.77
C GLY A 142 -3.09 -11.74 4.46
N VAL A 143 -2.77 -12.74 5.27
CA VAL A 143 -3.51 -14.00 5.26
C VAL A 143 -4.92 -13.69 5.75
N VAL A 144 -5.89 -13.75 4.86
CA VAL A 144 -7.31 -13.57 5.20
C VAL A 144 -7.82 -14.84 5.85
N HIS A 145 -8.37 -14.75 7.04
CA HIS A 145 -9.09 -15.84 7.72
C HIS A 145 -10.58 -15.53 7.82
N CYS A 146 -11.38 -16.56 7.64
CA CYS A 146 -12.82 -16.48 7.72
C CYS A 146 -13.28 -16.62 9.18
N TYR A 147 -14.01 -15.65 9.72
CA TYR A 147 -14.57 -15.72 11.07
C TYR A 147 -15.79 -16.65 11.20
N ARG A 148 -16.31 -17.20 10.09
CA ARG A 148 -17.38 -18.22 10.13
C ARG A 148 -16.83 -19.64 10.27
N CYS A 149 -15.84 -20.00 9.45
CA CYS A 149 -15.31 -21.36 9.42
C CYS A 149 -13.86 -21.49 9.89
N PHE A 150 -13.23 -20.40 10.34
CA PHE A 150 -11.85 -20.32 10.85
C PHE A 150 -10.76 -20.86 9.89
N ARG A 151 -11.07 -20.96 8.59
CA ARG A 151 -10.11 -21.33 7.53
C ARG A 151 -9.53 -20.09 6.85
N THR A 152 -8.36 -20.25 6.24
CA THR A 152 -7.69 -19.19 5.48
C THR A 152 -8.18 -19.15 4.02
N GLY A 153 -7.96 -18.02 3.35
CA GLY A 153 -8.18 -17.86 1.90
C GLY A 153 -9.49 -17.19 1.49
N HIS A 154 -10.42 -16.93 2.41
CA HIS A 154 -11.67 -16.23 2.12
C HIS A 154 -12.17 -15.39 3.30
N MET A 155 -12.96 -14.36 3.02
CA MET A 155 -13.63 -13.54 4.04
C MET A 155 -14.97 -14.18 4.46
N ARG A 156 -15.51 -13.75 5.60
CA ARG A 156 -16.80 -14.24 6.13
C ARG A 156 -17.93 -14.15 5.09
N ASP A 157 -18.00 -13.05 4.35
CA ASP A 157 -19.06 -12.79 3.38
C ASP A 157 -18.96 -13.68 2.13
N SER A 158 -17.78 -14.25 1.88
CA SER A 158 -17.52 -15.22 0.81
C SER A 158 -17.32 -16.64 1.36
N CYS A 159 -17.83 -16.92 2.57
CA CYS A 159 -17.68 -18.24 3.17
C CYS A 159 -18.56 -19.27 2.45
N PRO A 160 -17.98 -20.40 1.98
CA PRO A 160 -18.75 -21.44 1.33
C PRO A 160 -19.64 -22.23 2.31
N GLN A 161 -19.47 -22.03 3.62
CA GLN A 161 -20.34 -22.62 4.64
C GLN A 161 -21.64 -21.80 4.77
N PRO A 162 -22.81 -22.46 4.78
CA PRO A 162 -24.11 -21.80 4.84
C PRO A 162 -24.24 -20.91 6.07
N ALA A 163 -24.96 -19.79 5.92
CA ALA A 163 -25.17 -18.82 6.98
C ALA A 163 -25.99 -19.36 8.16
N ASP A 164 -26.86 -20.33 7.87
CA ASP A 164 -27.87 -20.85 8.78
C ASP A 164 -27.37 -21.98 9.68
N THR A 165 -26.06 -22.13 9.84
CA THR A 165 -25.54 -22.88 10.99
C THR A 165 -25.62 -21.98 12.21
N SER A 166 -26.86 -21.75 12.64
CA SER A 166 -27.30 -21.06 13.85
C SER A 166 -26.40 -21.41 15.04
N MET A 167 -26.38 -20.50 15.99
CA MET A 167 -25.61 -20.57 17.23
C MET A 167 -26.09 -21.68 18.19
N GLU A 168 -26.75 -22.73 17.70
CA GLU A 168 -27.41 -23.77 18.50
C GLU A 168 -26.54 -24.99 18.83
N SER A 169 -25.22 -24.92 18.63
CA SER A 169 -24.31 -25.87 19.28
C SER A 169 -22.99 -25.22 19.64
N VAL A 170 -23.03 -24.39 20.69
CA VAL A 170 -21.83 -23.84 21.34
C VAL A 170 -20.93 -24.95 21.91
N GLU A 171 -21.45 -26.17 22.08
CA GLU A 171 -20.74 -27.24 22.81
C GLU A 171 -20.01 -28.29 21.94
N THR A 172 -20.11 -28.28 20.61
CA THR A 172 -19.53 -29.38 19.78
C THR A 172 -18.89 -28.94 18.47
N ARG A 173 -18.37 -27.71 18.37
CA ARG A 173 -17.55 -27.32 17.23
C ARG A 173 -16.07 -27.30 17.62
N THR A 174 -15.41 -28.45 17.48
CA THR A 174 -13.95 -28.55 17.51
C THR A 174 -13.39 -27.91 16.24
N TYR A 175 -13.15 -26.61 16.30
CA TYR A 175 -12.53 -25.89 15.20
C TYR A 175 -11.02 -26.04 15.29
N LYS A 176 -10.46 -26.92 14.45
CA LYS A 176 -9.02 -27.01 14.26
C LYS A 176 -8.46 -25.67 13.82
N CYS A 177 -7.44 -25.18 14.53
CA CYS A 177 -6.68 -24.00 14.12
C CYS A 177 -6.19 -24.18 12.68
N GLY A 178 -6.61 -23.32 11.75
CA GLY A 178 -6.23 -23.45 10.33
C GLY A 178 -4.73 -23.30 10.04
N LEU A 179 -3.91 -22.97 11.04
CA LEU A 179 -2.44 -22.87 10.94
C LEU A 179 -1.72 -24.13 11.42
N CYS A 180 -2.10 -24.71 12.57
CA CYS A 180 -1.43 -25.89 13.16
C CYS A 180 -2.30 -27.15 13.21
N GLN A 181 -3.57 -27.04 12.80
CA GLN A 181 -4.57 -28.11 12.73
C GLN A 181 -4.91 -28.76 14.08
N THR A 182 -4.64 -28.10 15.20
CA THR A 182 -5.01 -28.57 16.55
C THR A 182 -6.27 -27.88 17.06
N ASP A 183 -7.03 -28.56 17.92
CA ASP A 183 -8.31 -28.08 18.46
C ASP A 183 -8.16 -27.23 19.74
N ASP A 184 -6.93 -27.01 20.21
CA ASP A 184 -6.66 -26.37 21.51
C ASP A 184 -6.88 -24.85 21.51
N HIS A 185 -6.96 -24.22 20.34
CA HIS A 185 -7.06 -22.76 20.22
C HIS A 185 -7.63 -22.32 18.87
N GLU A 186 -8.24 -21.13 18.87
CA GLU A 186 -8.67 -20.47 17.64
C GLU A 186 -7.50 -19.96 16.79
N ILE A 187 -7.69 -19.84 15.47
CA ILE A 187 -6.66 -19.32 14.53
C ILE A 187 -6.18 -17.89 14.88
N THR A 188 -7.05 -17.12 15.52
CA THR A 188 -6.80 -15.76 16.02
C THR A 188 -5.94 -15.75 17.29
N SER A 189 -5.92 -16.85 18.06
CA SER A 189 -5.20 -16.96 19.32
C SER A 189 -3.71 -16.65 19.17
N LYS A 190 -3.11 -16.09 20.22
CA LYS A 190 -1.67 -15.84 20.32
C LYS A 190 -0.91 -17.11 20.74
N ASP A 191 -1.62 -18.15 21.14
CA ASP A 191 -1.06 -19.37 21.71
C ASP A 191 -0.74 -20.43 20.65
N CYS A 192 -1.06 -20.17 19.39
CA CYS A 192 -0.73 -21.06 18.28
C CYS A 192 0.80 -21.25 18.16
N PRO A 193 1.31 -22.50 18.27
CA PRO A 193 2.75 -22.77 18.27
C PRO A 193 3.41 -22.35 16.94
N VAL A 194 2.71 -22.56 15.81
CA VAL A 194 3.17 -22.15 14.48
C VAL A 194 3.29 -20.63 14.40
N LYS A 195 2.29 -19.90 14.92
CA LYS A 195 2.28 -18.43 14.95
C LYS A 195 3.37 -17.88 15.88
N GLN A 196 3.56 -18.48 17.05
CA GLN A 196 4.63 -18.10 17.96
C GLN A 196 6.02 -18.34 17.36
N LYS A 197 6.25 -19.47 16.70
CA LYS A 197 7.51 -19.76 15.99
C LYS A 197 7.77 -18.72 14.89
N ALA A 198 6.76 -18.37 14.10
CA ALA A 198 6.86 -17.32 13.08
C ALA A 198 7.14 -15.93 13.68
N LEU A 199 6.48 -15.58 14.80
CA LEU A 199 6.72 -14.32 15.50
C LEU A 199 8.13 -14.24 16.10
N LYS A 200 8.62 -15.32 16.71
CA LYS A 200 10.00 -15.42 17.24
C LYS A 200 11.02 -15.26 16.11
N ALA A 201 10.85 -15.97 14.99
CA ALA A 201 11.73 -15.84 13.82
C ALA A 201 11.72 -14.42 13.24
N ARG A 202 10.55 -13.77 13.15
CA ARG A 202 10.44 -12.36 12.71
C ARG A 202 11.14 -11.40 13.67
N ARG A 203 11.04 -11.61 14.99
CA ARG A 203 11.76 -10.81 15.99
C ARG A 203 13.27 -10.99 15.86
N GLN A 204 13.75 -12.21 15.68
CA GLN A 204 15.18 -12.51 15.49
C GLN A 204 15.72 -11.87 14.20
N ARG A 205 14.99 -11.95 13.09
CA ARG A 205 15.38 -11.28 11.83
C ARG A 205 15.46 -9.76 11.98
N LYS A 206 14.50 -9.15 12.69
CA LYS A 206 14.55 -7.70 12.98
C LYS A 206 15.75 -7.31 13.85
N ARG A 207 16.10 -8.14 14.85
CA ARG A 207 17.30 -7.91 15.68
C ARG A 207 18.58 -7.96 14.84
N ARG A 208 18.72 -8.98 13.98
CA ARG A 208 19.84 -9.08 13.05
C ARG A 208 19.94 -7.91 12.06
N GLN A 209 18.82 -7.43 11.54
CA GLN A 209 18.82 -6.26 10.66
C GLN A 209 19.25 -4.99 11.38
N ARG A 210 18.87 -4.83 12.66
CA ARG A 210 19.32 -3.70 13.49
C ARG A 210 20.80 -3.78 13.84
N SER A 211 21.33 -4.97 14.10
CA SER A 211 22.77 -5.12 14.39
C SER A 211 23.62 -4.82 13.14
N VAL A 212 23.23 -5.30 11.96
CA VAL A 212 23.95 -4.99 10.70
C VAL A 212 23.97 -3.49 10.41
N THR A 213 22.82 -2.81 10.54
CA THR A 213 22.75 -1.35 10.34
C THR A 213 23.48 -0.54 11.42
N GLN A 214 23.79 -1.13 12.58
CA GLN A 214 24.59 -0.50 13.62
C GLN A 214 26.09 -0.71 13.34
N GLU A 215 26.51 -1.92 12.98
CA GLU A 215 27.90 -2.21 12.57
C GLU A 215 28.33 -1.38 11.35
N GLU A 216 27.45 -1.20 10.35
CA GLU A 216 27.71 -0.31 9.21
C GLU A 216 27.89 1.16 9.63
N ARG A 217 27.13 1.64 10.63
CA ARG A 217 27.27 3.01 11.16
C ARG A 217 28.55 3.17 11.95
N ASP A 218 28.92 2.17 12.74
CA ASP A 218 30.12 2.22 13.57
C ASP A 218 31.40 2.06 12.72
N ALA A 219 31.32 1.40 11.56
CA ALA A 219 32.41 1.31 10.58
C ALA A 219 32.65 2.62 9.80
N ASP A 220 31.62 3.46 9.64
CA ASP A 220 31.71 4.78 8.98
C ASP A 220 32.16 5.92 9.92
N ILE A 221 32.33 5.65 11.22
CA ILE A 221 32.97 6.61 12.12
C ILE A 221 34.48 6.45 11.93
N PRO A 222 35.20 7.43 11.33
CA PRO A 222 36.64 7.34 11.24
C PRO A 222 37.18 7.46 12.67
N THR A 223 37.58 6.35 13.27
CA THR A 223 38.26 6.32 14.58
C THR A 223 39.68 6.86 14.52
N SER A 224 39.99 7.78 13.60
CA SER A 224 41.27 8.46 13.58
C SER A 224 41.11 9.83 14.23
N ASN A 225 41.60 9.93 15.46
CA ASN A 225 42.20 11.16 15.96
C ASN A 225 43.38 11.54 15.05
N ARG A 226 43.08 12.03 13.84
CA ARG A 226 44.05 12.59 12.90
C ARG A 226 43.95 14.12 12.94
N PHE A 227 44.08 14.66 14.15
CA PHE A 227 44.53 16.03 14.34
C PHE A 227 46.06 15.98 14.41
N GLU A 228 46.70 15.77 13.26
CA GLU A 228 48.10 16.16 13.12
C GLU A 228 48.12 17.69 13.04
N LEU A 229 48.53 18.27 14.16
CA LEU A 229 49.16 19.57 14.34
C LEU A 229 49.45 20.32 13.03
N LEU A 230 48.54 21.21 12.64
CA LEU A 230 48.92 22.39 11.89
C LEU A 230 49.68 23.30 12.85
N SER A 231 51.00 23.24 12.79
CA SER A 231 51.87 24.29 13.34
C SER A 231 51.49 25.63 12.72
N PRO A 232 51.35 26.72 13.50
CA PRO A 232 50.98 28.01 12.97
C PRO A 232 52.12 28.55 12.10
N SER A 233 51.91 28.59 10.78
CA SER A 233 52.71 29.44 9.91
C SER A 233 52.12 30.85 9.97
N GLU A 234 52.95 31.79 10.42
CA GLU A 234 52.70 33.23 10.38
C GLU A 234 52.64 33.66 8.90
N GLU A 235 51.43 33.78 8.36
CA GLU A 235 51.21 34.46 7.09
C GLU A 235 50.36 35.71 7.33
N ASP A 236 50.97 36.85 6.99
CA ASP A 236 50.38 38.19 7.01
C ASP A 236 49.02 38.20 6.31
N THR A 237 47.97 38.42 7.09
CA THR A 237 46.64 38.70 6.55
C THR A 237 46.57 40.18 6.17
N PRO A 238 46.41 40.53 4.88
CA PRO A 238 46.18 41.91 4.50
C PRO A 238 44.82 42.39 5.03
N ALA A 239 44.81 43.60 5.55
CA ALA A 239 43.65 44.24 6.15
C ALA A 239 42.43 44.21 5.21
N LEU A 240 41.32 43.66 5.72
CA LEU A 240 40.01 43.75 5.08
C LEU A 240 39.59 45.23 5.04
N VAL A 241 39.48 45.76 3.83
CA VAL A 241 38.79 47.03 3.57
C VAL A 241 37.29 46.79 3.76
N GLU A 242 36.69 47.46 4.74
CA GLU A 242 35.24 47.45 4.93
C GLU A 242 34.56 48.13 3.73
N PRO A 243 33.63 47.47 3.02
CA PRO A 243 32.78 48.15 2.06
C PRO A 243 31.70 48.93 2.81
N GLU A 244 31.86 50.25 2.83
CA GLU A 244 30.82 51.18 3.22
C GLU A 244 29.62 51.03 2.26
N ASN A 245 28.44 50.79 2.84
CA ASN A 245 27.11 51.00 2.24
C ASN A 245 26.72 50.12 1.05
N ALA A 246 26.33 48.87 1.34
CA ALA A 246 25.34 48.16 0.54
C ALA A 246 24.06 47.99 1.36
N CYS A 247 23.12 48.92 1.22
CA CYS A 247 21.76 48.75 1.72
C CYS A 247 21.03 47.72 0.84
N TYR A 248 21.00 46.46 1.27
CA TYR A 248 20.03 45.49 0.76
C TYR A 248 18.75 45.62 1.56
N GLU A 249 17.69 46.07 0.91
CA GLU A 249 16.33 46.05 1.46
C GLU A 249 15.92 44.60 1.73
N VAL A 250 15.75 44.27 3.02
CA VAL A 250 15.20 42.99 3.46
C VAL A 250 13.69 43.05 3.26
N PRO A 251 13.07 42.18 2.44
CA PRO A 251 11.62 42.16 2.30
C PRO A 251 10.98 41.80 3.63
N THR A 252 10.14 42.69 4.14
CA THR A 252 9.38 42.47 5.38
C THR A 252 8.32 41.37 5.18
N TYR A 253 8.16 40.55 6.21
CA TYR A 253 7.31 39.35 6.30
C TYR A 253 5.82 39.54 5.91
N SER A 254 5.35 40.78 5.75
CA SER A 254 3.95 41.11 5.46
C SER A 254 3.50 40.87 4.02
N ASP A 255 4.41 40.71 3.06
CA ASP A 255 4.04 40.59 1.63
C ASP A 255 3.77 39.15 1.17
N ALA A 256 4.10 38.14 1.98
CA ALA A 256 3.85 36.74 1.68
C ALA A 256 2.39 36.29 1.95
N VAL A 257 1.56 37.12 2.58
CA VAL A 257 0.23 36.74 3.08
C VAL A 257 -0.89 36.89 2.02
N LYS A 258 -0.62 37.49 0.85
CA LYS A 258 -1.66 37.74 -0.18
C LYS A 258 -1.72 36.74 -1.34
N ARG A 259 -0.89 35.69 -1.37
CA ARG A 259 -1.01 34.62 -2.38
C ARG A 259 -1.53 33.34 -1.72
N GLY A 260 -2.81 33.06 -1.99
CA GLY A 260 -3.59 31.99 -1.38
C GLY A 260 -2.84 30.67 -1.24
N LYS A 261 -2.57 30.30 0.01
CA LYS A 261 -2.21 28.94 0.40
C LYS A 261 -3.31 28.44 1.32
N LYS A 262 -4.07 27.46 0.85
CA LYS A 262 -4.68 26.47 1.75
C LYS A 262 -3.52 25.71 2.37
N THR A 263 -3.02 26.21 3.49
CA THR A 263 -1.99 25.54 4.27
C THR A 263 -2.60 24.29 4.89
N CYS A 264 -2.00 23.14 4.61
CA CYS A 264 -2.19 21.91 5.35
C CYS A 264 -2.06 22.20 6.85
N SER A 265 -3.16 22.05 7.59
CA SER A 265 -3.15 22.16 9.03
C SER A 265 -2.43 20.95 9.62
N ALA A 266 -1.27 21.21 10.21
CA ALA A 266 -0.72 20.59 11.42
C ALA A 266 -1.06 19.11 11.67
N ALA A 267 -0.16 18.21 11.27
CA ALA A 267 0.06 16.92 11.94
C ALA A 267 1.39 16.24 11.53
N CYS A 268 2.45 17.02 11.28
CA CYS A 268 3.77 16.47 10.99
C CYS A 268 4.75 16.77 12.15
N GLU A 269 4.33 16.41 13.36
CA GLU A 269 5.23 16.22 14.48
C GLU A 269 4.83 14.90 15.14
N TYR A 270 5.67 13.87 14.97
CA TYR A 270 6.12 12.94 16.01
C TYR A 270 6.91 11.80 15.34
N ALA A 271 8.04 11.50 16.00
CA ALA A 271 9.16 10.63 15.65
C ALA A 271 8.79 9.23 15.12
#